data_AF-A0A9W4R4G9-F1
#
_entry.id   AF-A0A9W4R4G9-F1
#
_cell.length_a   1.000
_cell.length_b   1.000
_cell.length_c   1.000
_cell.angle_alpha   90.00
_cell.angle_beta   90.00
_cell.angle_gamma   90.00
#
_symmetry.space_group_name_H-M   'P 1'
#
loop_
_entity.id
_entity.type
_entity.pdbx_description
1 polymer ?
#
loop_
_entity_poly.entity_id
_entity_poly.type
_entity_poly.pdbx_seq_one_letter_code
_entity_poly.pdbx_strand_id
1 'polypeptide(L)'
;MKNNTSVPLTYIPLDKFHILPVTGLTPDNLKYSAKKIIKDREKISPTTRLNILAKSLGIKGGFANYANEFEEKLKPFMATHKLRKRVNLLEHKYRGMQLGYTQFTHQQVSERLFYSKGQVPSKLFTGHDFDFSDVLAWDMHELNAALEIDKDWKSIITDDIHLKVFRDGYDTAQLSERQQELLSQGLSAKITLMVVDKSSLPSFIDFITDDKAQDATPTAVKHKEIVTTAAELILVKNHNTVSSCYNLLGDNLCDTYCYGPDSEVEVYFEEGTLQSEIESIKKQMEFFSNALNERLQASDCGWVNVIPYNENLIFLSDNSGNYDFVIKNQRDKVFTHQIYGDYLKRADIPSFIEDYRFKRWEYFAYKGNRELDSHLAERHYYANGGLTKNYPGQPVILQSYYEASGDYIIESRSSNKHLYGFKKVRLANKELMVSELITIDELNDFLHKNHEYFATRKGDSLSPLNSETDQKLAATCTFYDVLAYINWAEKETNVPLRLLAYDEYLAVRDNDLGVNASFKSGGYMTFYTPNGKQYPNHPPYMSESDFDALTLRFPDNLTCFEKNELKFIDSNFFAEWLLEGISIRSASLTSFYGDAHVLRASGPRDSTGKYKGVKTGFRLCYELSQ
;
A
#
# COMPACT_ATOMS: atom_id res chain seq x y z
N MET A 1 -16.61 11.06 26.53
CA MET A 1 -16.75 10.29 25.27
C MET A 1 -16.66 8.81 25.59
N LYS A 2 -17.53 7.96 25.03
CA LYS A 2 -17.45 6.51 25.23
C LYS A 2 -16.24 5.99 24.44
N ASN A 3 -15.16 5.65 25.14
CA ASN A 3 -14.01 4.96 24.56
C ASN A 3 -14.45 3.56 24.12
N ASN A 4 -14.84 3.42 22.85
CA ASN A 4 -14.97 2.12 22.22
C ASN A 4 -13.57 1.64 21.86
N THR A 5 -12.82 1.14 22.86
CA THR A 5 -11.51 0.48 22.69
C THR A 5 -11.71 -0.89 22.03
N SER A 6 -12.27 -0.93 20.83
CA SER A 6 -12.35 -2.18 20.06
C SER A 6 -10.96 -2.51 19.56
N VAL A 7 -10.41 -3.64 20.01
CA VAL A 7 -9.13 -4.14 19.51
C VAL A 7 -9.22 -4.24 17.97
N PRO A 8 -8.29 -3.62 17.23
CA PRO A 8 -8.35 -3.63 15.78
C PRO A 8 -8.19 -5.07 15.25
N LEU A 9 -8.81 -5.33 14.10
CA LEU A 9 -8.68 -6.60 13.42
C LEU A 9 -7.33 -6.65 12.70
N THR A 10 -6.53 -7.68 12.95
CA THR A 10 -5.30 -7.95 12.20
C THR A 10 -5.53 -9.09 11.22
N TYR A 11 -4.61 -9.27 10.28
CA TYR A 11 -4.75 -10.22 9.19
C TYR A 11 -3.49 -11.05 8.99
N ILE A 12 -3.67 -12.32 8.62
CA ILE A 12 -2.61 -13.21 8.16
C ILE A 12 -2.77 -13.38 6.65
N PRO A 13 -1.79 -12.93 5.84
CA PRO A 13 -1.76 -13.25 4.42
C PRO A 13 -1.45 -14.74 4.23
N LEU A 14 -2.11 -15.37 3.27
CA LEU A 14 -1.85 -16.75 2.89
C LEU A 14 -1.31 -16.84 1.48
N ASP A 15 -0.76 -18.01 1.16
CA ASP A 15 -0.51 -18.43 -0.21
C ASP A 15 -1.78 -18.29 -1.06
N LYS A 16 -1.58 -18.08 -2.37
CA LYS A 16 -2.68 -17.94 -3.35
C LYS A 16 -3.61 -16.77 -3.03
N PHE A 17 -3.04 -15.75 -2.40
CA PHE A 17 -3.63 -14.44 -2.14
C PHE A 17 -4.86 -14.44 -1.22
N HIS A 18 -5.11 -15.49 -0.44
CA HIS A 18 -6.15 -15.43 0.58
C HIS A 18 -5.73 -14.61 1.80
N ILE A 19 -6.69 -14.07 2.55
CA ILE A 19 -6.41 -13.32 3.78
C ILE A 19 -7.32 -13.82 4.89
N LEU A 20 -6.74 -14.16 6.04
CA LEU A 20 -7.48 -14.55 7.23
C LEU A 20 -7.47 -13.42 8.26
N PRO A 21 -8.65 -12.90 8.69
CA PRO A 21 -8.70 -12.02 9.84
C PRO A 21 -8.36 -12.80 11.12
N VAL A 22 -7.82 -12.13 12.13
CA VAL A 22 -7.53 -12.72 13.46
C VAL A 22 -8.29 -11.97 14.53
N THR A 23 -9.33 -12.61 15.08
CA THR A 23 -10.19 -11.98 16.09
C THR A 23 -9.78 -12.29 17.54
N GLY A 24 -8.90 -13.27 17.76
CA GLY A 24 -8.50 -13.71 19.11
C GLY A 24 -7.84 -15.09 19.09
N LEU A 25 -7.50 -15.59 20.28
CA LEU A 25 -6.72 -16.82 20.46
C LEU A 25 -7.55 -18.03 20.89
N THR A 26 -8.83 -17.89 21.24
CA THR A 26 -9.63 -19.08 21.62
C THR A 26 -9.86 -19.98 20.39
N PRO A 27 -10.05 -21.31 20.57
CA PRO A 27 -10.40 -22.20 19.48
C PRO A 27 -11.61 -21.72 18.67
N ASP A 28 -12.59 -21.10 19.32
CA ASP A 28 -13.77 -20.55 18.65
C ASP A 28 -13.48 -19.25 17.89
N ASN A 29 -12.56 -18.40 18.37
CA ASN A 29 -12.07 -17.27 17.59
C ASN A 29 -11.35 -17.72 16.31
N LEU A 30 -10.56 -18.80 16.36
CA LEU A 30 -9.91 -19.34 15.18
C LEU A 30 -10.93 -19.93 14.19
N LYS A 31 -11.96 -20.65 14.67
CA LYS A 31 -13.08 -21.09 13.83
C LYS A 31 -13.82 -19.93 13.18
N TYR A 32 -14.08 -18.86 13.93
CA TYR A 32 -14.71 -17.65 13.40
C TYR A 32 -13.84 -16.99 12.33
N SER A 33 -12.56 -16.81 12.61
CA SER A 33 -11.54 -16.27 11.70
C SER A 33 -11.47 -17.05 10.38
N ALA A 34 -11.42 -18.39 10.45
CA ALA A 34 -11.42 -19.27 9.28
C ALA A 34 -12.69 -19.17 8.41
N LYS A 35 -13.84 -18.83 9.02
CA LYS A 35 -15.11 -18.57 8.30
C LYS A 35 -15.13 -17.19 7.63
N LYS A 36 -14.47 -16.19 8.22
CA LYS A 36 -14.41 -14.79 7.74
C LYS A 36 -13.26 -14.50 6.77
N ILE A 37 -12.67 -15.54 6.19
CA ILE A 37 -11.64 -15.43 5.16
C ILE A 37 -12.07 -14.50 4.01
N ILE A 38 -11.13 -13.67 3.56
CA ILE A 38 -11.25 -12.90 2.32
C ILE A 38 -10.61 -13.73 1.23
N LYS A 39 -11.46 -14.35 0.41
CA LYS A 39 -11.04 -15.33 -0.59
C LYS A 39 -10.49 -14.66 -1.85
N ASP A 40 -9.58 -15.34 -2.52
CA ASP A 40 -9.21 -15.08 -3.90
C ASP A 40 -9.73 -16.23 -4.78
N ARG A 41 -9.16 -16.39 -5.97
CA ARG A 41 -9.53 -17.36 -7.02
C ARG A 41 -9.63 -18.79 -6.48
N GLU A 42 -8.54 -19.28 -5.90
CA GLU A 42 -8.41 -20.70 -5.59
C GLU A 42 -9.29 -21.16 -4.43
N LYS A 43 -9.79 -22.40 -4.52
CA LYS A 43 -10.52 -23.02 -3.42
C LYS A 43 -9.57 -23.43 -2.30
N ILE A 44 -9.79 -22.87 -1.10
CA ILE A 44 -9.11 -23.28 0.13
C ILE A 44 -10.08 -23.92 1.11
N SER A 45 -9.79 -25.15 1.57
CA SER A 45 -10.67 -25.90 2.47
C SER A 45 -10.74 -25.28 3.89
N PRO A 46 -11.85 -25.44 4.63
CA PRO A 46 -11.94 -24.95 6.02
C PRO A 46 -10.84 -25.50 6.94
N THR A 47 -10.50 -26.79 6.82
CA THR A 47 -9.45 -27.44 7.63
C THR A 47 -8.08 -26.83 7.35
N THR A 48 -7.78 -26.55 6.08
CA THR A 48 -6.52 -25.90 5.68
C THR A 48 -6.40 -24.52 6.34
N ARG A 49 -7.48 -23.71 6.31
CA ARG A 49 -7.49 -22.36 6.93
C ARG A 49 -7.20 -22.42 8.43
N LEU A 50 -7.87 -23.35 9.12
CA LEU A 50 -7.68 -23.57 10.56
C LEU A 50 -6.24 -23.99 10.90
N ASN A 51 -5.68 -24.91 10.12
CA ASN A 51 -4.30 -25.36 10.30
C ASN A 51 -3.29 -24.23 10.05
N ILE A 52 -3.53 -23.37 9.07
CA ILE A 52 -2.67 -22.21 8.82
C ILE A 52 -2.74 -21.23 9.98
N LEU A 53 -3.93 -20.92 10.52
CA LEU A 53 -4.05 -20.07 11.71
C LEU A 53 -3.29 -20.64 12.90
N ALA A 54 -3.47 -21.93 13.22
CA ALA A 54 -2.75 -22.58 14.31
C ALA A 54 -1.22 -22.50 14.12
N LYS A 55 -0.72 -22.74 12.89
CA LYS A 55 0.71 -22.63 12.57
C LYS A 55 1.22 -21.19 12.64
N SER A 56 0.42 -20.21 12.23
CA SER A 56 0.79 -18.79 12.34
C SER A 56 0.98 -18.34 13.79
N LEU A 57 0.35 -19.03 14.75
CA LEU A 57 0.54 -18.84 16.19
C LEU A 57 1.70 -19.66 16.78
N GLY A 58 2.48 -20.36 15.93
CA GLY A 58 3.62 -21.17 16.35
C GLY A 58 3.25 -22.57 16.84
N ILE A 59 2.00 -23.04 16.63
CA ILE A 59 1.53 -24.31 17.16
C ILE A 59 1.77 -25.46 16.17
N LYS A 60 2.44 -26.53 16.64
CA LYS A 60 2.73 -27.73 15.86
C LYS A 60 1.52 -28.67 15.78
N GLY A 61 1.35 -29.34 14.63
CA GLY A 61 0.28 -30.33 14.42
C GLY A 61 -1.10 -29.76 14.02
N GLY A 62 -1.21 -28.46 13.79
CA GLY A 62 -2.41 -27.83 13.24
C GLY A 62 -3.54 -27.66 14.27
N PHE A 63 -4.76 -27.44 13.79
CA PHE A 63 -5.89 -27.03 14.62
C PHE A 63 -6.41 -28.12 15.55
N ALA A 64 -6.25 -29.40 15.18
CA ALA A 64 -6.63 -30.52 16.05
C ALA A 64 -5.90 -30.47 17.40
N ASN A 65 -4.62 -30.09 17.38
CA ASN A 65 -3.81 -29.95 18.60
C ASN A 65 -4.00 -28.58 19.28
N TYR A 66 -4.51 -27.59 18.56
CA TYR A 66 -4.63 -26.22 19.07
C TYR A 66 -5.51 -26.12 20.30
N ALA A 67 -6.61 -26.88 20.37
CA ALA A 67 -7.50 -26.86 21.53
C ALA A 67 -6.79 -27.33 22.81
N ASN A 68 -6.01 -28.40 22.73
CA ASN A 68 -5.23 -28.91 23.86
C ASN A 68 -4.10 -27.94 24.22
N GLU A 69 -3.36 -27.43 23.23
CA GLU A 69 -2.30 -26.44 23.47
C GLU A 69 -2.85 -25.16 24.13
N PHE A 70 -4.05 -24.73 23.72
CA PHE A 70 -4.72 -23.58 24.30
C PHE A 70 -5.03 -23.80 25.79
N GLU A 71 -5.65 -24.93 26.14
CA GLU A 71 -6.06 -25.21 27.52
C GLU A 71 -4.88 -25.59 28.43
N GLU A 72 -3.91 -26.37 27.93
CA GLU A 72 -2.82 -26.93 28.73
C GLU A 72 -1.59 -26.01 28.83
N LYS A 73 -1.40 -25.07 27.89
CA LYS A 73 -0.20 -24.21 27.87
C LYS A 73 -0.53 -22.74 27.77
N LEU A 74 -1.27 -22.32 26.74
CA LEU A 74 -1.48 -20.89 26.48
C LEU A 74 -2.30 -20.22 27.61
N LYS A 75 -3.38 -20.86 28.05
CA LYS A 75 -4.24 -20.35 29.12
C LYS A 75 -3.52 -20.32 30.48
N PRO A 76 -2.78 -21.36 30.91
CA PRO A 76 -1.90 -21.27 32.08
C PRO A 76 -0.82 -20.20 31.97
N PHE A 77 -0.23 -20.02 30.79
CA PHE A 77 0.75 -18.95 30.53
C PHE A 77 0.14 -17.56 30.74
N MET A 78 -1.04 -17.33 30.17
CA MET A 78 -1.80 -16.09 30.36
C MET A 78 -2.16 -15.86 31.83
N ALA A 79 -2.58 -16.90 32.55
CA ALA A 79 -2.89 -16.81 33.98
C ALA A 79 -1.65 -16.43 34.81
N THR A 80 -0.50 -17.05 34.53
CA THR A 80 0.79 -16.79 35.20
C THR A 80 1.22 -15.33 35.03
N HIS A 81 1.03 -14.77 33.84
CA HIS A 81 1.38 -13.38 33.51
C HIS A 81 0.22 -12.39 33.75
N LYS A 82 -0.86 -12.82 34.42
CA LYS A 82 -2.05 -12.01 34.74
C LYS A 82 -2.74 -11.37 33.52
N LEU A 83 -2.66 -11.99 32.34
CA LEU A 83 -3.27 -11.51 31.09
C LEU A 83 -4.78 -11.85 31.07
N ARG A 84 -5.61 -10.93 31.58
CA ARG A 84 -7.04 -11.21 31.85
C ARG A 84 -7.97 -10.63 30.80
N LYS A 85 -7.76 -9.36 30.42
CA LYS A 85 -8.68 -8.63 29.54
C LYS A 85 -7.94 -8.12 28.31
N ARG A 86 -8.41 -8.50 27.12
CA ARG A 86 -7.83 -7.98 25.88
C ARG A 86 -8.28 -6.53 25.64
N VAL A 87 -7.33 -5.63 25.39
CA VAL A 87 -7.56 -4.22 25.00
C VAL A 87 -6.55 -3.83 23.92
N ASN A 88 -6.74 -2.67 23.26
CA ASN A 88 -5.75 -2.14 22.34
C ASN A 88 -4.66 -1.41 23.13
N LEU A 89 -3.50 -2.05 23.31
CA LEU A 89 -2.36 -1.47 24.03
C LEU A 89 -1.46 -0.61 23.13
N LEU A 90 -1.88 -0.33 21.89
CA LEU A 90 -1.18 0.56 20.96
C LEU A 90 -1.95 1.86 20.69
N GLU A 91 -3.17 2.00 21.22
CA GLU A 91 -3.98 3.20 21.06
C GLU A 91 -3.56 4.27 22.07
N HIS A 92 -3.36 5.49 21.59
CA HIS A 92 -3.12 6.66 22.44
C HIS A 92 -4.44 7.11 23.09
N LYS A 93 -4.45 7.19 24.41
CA LYS A 93 -5.62 7.69 25.17
C LYS A 93 -5.79 9.21 25.05
N TYR A 94 -4.67 9.92 25.00
CA TYR A 94 -4.61 11.38 24.84
C TYR A 94 -3.90 11.70 23.53
N ARG A 95 -4.39 12.68 22.77
CA ARG A 95 -3.90 12.95 21.40
C ARG A 95 -2.54 13.64 21.47
N GLY A 96 -1.49 13.01 20.93
CA GLY A 96 -0.17 13.60 20.68
C GLY A 96 0.07 14.01 19.22
N MET A 97 -0.99 14.04 18.39
CA MET A 97 -0.87 14.21 16.93
C MET A 97 -0.21 15.53 16.51
N GLN A 98 -0.26 16.59 17.32
CA GLN A 98 0.35 17.88 17.00
C GLN A 98 1.88 17.84 16.97
N LEU A 99 2.53 16.88 17.66
CA LEU A 99 3.99 16.70 17.66
C LEU A 99 4.48 15.55 16.78
N GLY A 100 3.61 14.96 15.95
CA GLY A 100 4.01 13.81 15.11
C GLY A 100 4.10 12.47 15.86
N TYR A 101 3.71 12.40 17.14
CA TYR A 101 3.62 11.15 17.90
C TYR A 101 2.38 10.36 17.48
N THR A 102 2.50 9.62 16.38
CA THR A 102 1.43 8.77 15.85
C THR A 102 1.40 7.42 16.53
N GLN A 103 0.20 6.86 16.72
CA GLN A 103 0.03 5.49 17.21
C GLN A 103 0.71 4.47 16.29
N PHE A 104 1.41 3.49 16.88
CA PHE A 104 1.98 2.39 16.13
C PHE A 104 0.91 1.38 15.74
N THR A 105 1.05 0.79 14.56
CA THR A 105 0.19 -0.33 14.16
C THR A 105 0.68 -1.64 14.76
N HIS A 106 -0.23 -2.59 14.93
CA HIS A 106 0.10 -3.97 15.28
C HIS A 106 1.10 -4.62 14.30
N GLN A 107 1.08 -4.19 13.04
CA GLN A 107 2.04 -4.65 12.04
C GLN A 107 3.44 -4.12 12.34
N GLN A 108 3.62 -2.82 12.55
CA GLN A 108 4.93 -2.23 12.89
C GLN A 108 5.51 -2.85 14.16
N VAL A 109 4.72 -2.96 15.23
CA VAL A 109 5.18 -3.58 16.49
C VAL A 109 5.54 -5.05 16.30
N SER A 110 4.73 -5.81 15.55
CA SER A 110 5.07 -7.19 15.20
C SER A 110 6.41 -7.26 14.46
N GLU A 111 6.57 -6.44 13.43
CA GLU A 111 7.75 -6.49 12.58
C GLU A 111 9.01 -6.10 13.35
N ARG A 112 8.93 -5.07 14.19
CA ARG A 112 9.99 -4.69 15.13
C ARG A 112 10.38 -5.86 16.03
N LEU A 113 9.42 -6.48 16.71
CA LEU A 113 9.72 -7.51 17.71
C LEU A 113 10.20 -8.84 17.11
N PHE A 114 9.78 -9.19 15.89
CA PHE A 114 10.11 -10.49 15.29
C PHE A 114 11.23 -10.47 14.23
N TYR A 115 11.52 -9.31 13.61
CA TYR A 115 12.48 -9.21 12.50
C TYR A 115 13.66 -8.26 12.74
N SER A 116 13.74 -7.63 13.91
CA SER A 116 14.91 -6.79 14.23
C SER A 116 16.10 -7.61 14.69
N LYS A 117 17.30 -7.09 14.43
CA LYS A 117 18.54 -7.67 14.93
C LYS A 117 18.65 -7.34 16.43
N GLY A 118 19.00 -8.31 17.26
CA GLY A 118 19.19 -8.11 18.70
C GLY A 118 18.23 -8.94 19.56
N GLN A 119 18.30 -8.71 20.88
CA GLN A 119 17.41 -9.36 21.84
C GLN A 119 16.03 -8.68 21.81
N VAL A 120 14.96 -9.48 21.95
CA VAL A 120 13.61 -8.92 22.13
C VAL A 120 13.59 -8.10 23.43
N PRO A 121 13.17 -6.83 23.39
CA PRO A 121 13.15 -5.97 24.59
C PRO A 121 12.15 -6.50 25.63
N SER A 122 12.32 -6.12 26.89
CA SER A 122 11.35 -6.48 27.95
C SER A 122 10.22 -5.46 28.10
N LYS A 123 10.42 -4.22 27.63
CA LYS A 123 9.40 -3.19 27.53
C LYS A 123 9.51 -2.41 26.22
N LEU A 124 8.36 -1.95 25.75
CA LEU A 124 8.22 -1.12 24.56
C LEU A 124 7.33 0.07 24.89
N PHE A 125 7.73 1.27 24.48
CA PHE A 125 6.87 2.45 24.54
C PHE A 125 5.88 2.44 23.37
N THR A 126 4.59 2.48 23.69
CA THR A 126 3.49 2.46 22.71
C THR A 126 2.59 3.70 22.83
N GLY A 127 2.83 4.57 23.81
CA GLY A 127 1.96 5.69 24.14
C GLY A 127 0.66 5.31 24.85
N HIS A 128 0.47 4.03 25.18
CA HIS A 128 -0.70 3.56 25.91
C HIS A 128 -0.83 4.20 27.29
N ASP A 129 -1.98 4.81 27.59
CA ASP A 129 -2.23 5.56 28.82
C ASP A 129 -1.23 6.72 29.10
N PHE A 130 -0.37 7.08 28.13
CA PHE A 130 0.49 8.25 28.23
C PHE A 130 -0.30 9.53 27.92
N ASP A 131 -0.15 10.54 28.78
CA ASP A 131 -0.81 11.83 28.58
C ASP A 131 0.05 12.75 27.71
N PHE A 132 -0.33 12.83 26.43
CA PHE A 132 0.25 13.77 25.49
C PHE A 132 -0.42 15.16 25.55
N SER A 133 -1.51 15.34 26.30
CA SER A 133 -2.39 16.52 26.22
C SER A 133 -1.93 17.75 27.02
N ASP A 134 -0.86 17.61 27.81
CA ASP A 134 -0.25 18.71 28.57
C ASP A 134 0.67 19.56 27.68
N VAL A 135 1.85 19.98 28.16
CA VAL A 135 2.78 20.83 27.39
C VAL A 135 3.17 20.20 26.06
N LEU A 136 3.22 18.87 25.97
CA LEU A 136 3.47 18.14 24.73
C LEU A 136 2.31 18.21 23.70
N ALA A 137 1.18 18.83 24.00
CA ALA A 137 0.15 19.12 22.98
C ALA A 137 0.22 20.56 22.47
N TRP A 138 1.14 21.38 22.98
CA TRP A 138 1.19 22.77 22.62
C TRP A 138 1.56 22.97 21.16
N ASP A 139 0.86 23.88 20.51
CA ASP A 139 1.31 24.45 19.25
C ASP A 139 2.35 25.57 19.47
N MET A 140 2.95 26.04 18.38
CA MET A 140 3.93 27.13 18.44
C MET A 140 3.35 28.44 18.99
N HIS A 141 2.03 28.67 18.86
CA HIS A 141 1.38 29.86 19.40
C HIS A 141 1.28 29.80 20.92
N GLU A 142 0.87 28.66 21.47
CA GLU A 142 0.80 28.41 22.90
C GLU A 142 2.18 28.48 23.55
N LEU A 143 3.19 27.85 22.93
CA LEU A 143 4.57 27.93 23.38
C LEU A 143 5.05 29.38 23.43
N ASN A 144 4.86 30.14 22.34
CA ASN A 144 5.31 31.54 22.28
C ASN A 144 4.60 32.42 23.32
N ALA A 145 3.29 32.24 23.50
CA ALA A 145 2.52 32.98 24.50
C ALA A 145 3.00 32.67 25.93
N ALA A 146 3.30 31.40 26.24
CA ALA A 146 3.81 30.99 27.54
C ALA A 146 5.21 31.57 27.81
N LEU A 147 6.05 31.64 26.77
CA LEU A 147 7.42 32.16 26.86
C LEU A 147 7.50 33.69 26.89
N GLU A 148 6.50 34.42 26.40
CA GLU A 148 6.51 35.90 26.41
C GLU A 148 6.67 36.50 27.81
N ILE A 149 6.26 35.77 28.84
CA ILE A 149 6.29 36.20 30.23
C ILE A 149 7.70 36.05 30.83
N ASP A 150 8.54 35.17 30.29
CA ASP A 150 9.93 34.97 30.72
C ASP A 150 10.91 35.12 29.55
N LYS A 151 11.52 36.30 29.46
CA LYS A 151 12.43 36.66 28.37
C LYS A 151 13.68 35.78 28.30
N ASP A 152 14.16 35.26 29.42
CA ASP A 152 15.35 34.40 29.45
C ASP A 152 15.01 33.02 28.87
N TRP A 153 13.89 32.42 29.30
CA TRP A 153 13.39 31.17 28.72
C TRP A 153 12.99 31.32 27.25
N LYS A 154 12.36 32.44 26.89
CA LYS A 154 12.07 32.76 25.49
C LYS A 154 13.34 32.68 24.66
N SER A 155 14.39 33.43 25.05
CA SER A 155 15.65 33.41 24.31
C SER A 155 16.30 32.02 24.30
N ILE A 156 16.31 31.30 25.42
CA ILE A 156 16.90 29.95 25.50
C ILE A 156 16.24 28.98 24.51
N ILE A 157 14.91 29.01 24.41
CA ILE A 157 14.12 28.07 23.62
C ILE A 157 13.97 28.54 22.17
N THR A 158 13.65 29.81 21.92
CA THR A 158 13.39 30.31 20.56
C THR A 158 14.67 30.53 19.75
N ASP A 159 15.77 30.89 20.40
CA ASP A 159 17.06 31.17 19.74
C ASP A 159 18.01 29.95 19.75
N ASP A 160 17.47 28.79 20.13
CA ASP A 160 18.14 27.49 20.21
C ASP A 160 19.48 27.52 21.01
N ILE A 161 19.56 28.37 22.05
CA ILE A 161 20.74 28.46 22.93
C ILE A 161 20.99 27.13 23.64
N HIS A 162 19.92 26.41 24.00
CA HIS A 162 20.01 25.07 24.57
C HIS A 162 20.80 24.11 23.67
N LEU A 163 20.61 24.15 22.34
CA LEU A 163 21.41 23.34 21.41
C LEU A 163 22.87 23.77 21.45
N LYS A 164 23.17 25.07 21.37
CA LYS A 164 24.55 25.57 21.43
C LYS A 164 25.26 25.10 22.70
N VAL A 165 24.59 25.15 23.84
CA VAL A 165 25.19 24.82 25.15
C VAL A 165 25.29 23.31 25.37
N PHE A 166 24.19 22.56 25.20
CA PHE A 166 24.17 21.12 25.51
C PHE A 166 24.78 20.25 24.40
N ARG A 167 24.85 20.73 23.16
CA ARG A 167 25.42 20.00 22.01
C ARG A 167 26.83 20.48 21.64
N ASP A 168 27.04 21.80 21.55
CA ASP A 168 28.26 22.37 20.96
C ASP A 168 29.29 22.83 22.00
N GLY A 169 28.98 22.73 23.30
CA GLY A 169 29.86 23.19 24.37
C GLY A 169 30.06 24.71 24.35
N TYR A 170 29.04 25.46 23.92
CA TYR A 170 29.06 26.92 23.85
C TYR A 170 29.40 27.55 25.20
N ASP A 171 30.27 28.56 25.17
CA ASP A 171 30.69 29.30 26.35
C ASP A 171 29.51 30.12 26.92
N THR A 172 28.98 29.65 28.05
CA THR A 172 27.85 30.26 28.73
C THR A 172 28.20 31.61 29.36
N ALA A 173 29.48 31.99 29.47
CA ALA A 173 29.90 33.29 30.01
C ALA A 173 29.38 34.49 29.20
N GLN A 174 28.93 34.26 27.96
CA GLN A 174 28.33 35.27 27.09
C GLN A 174 26.82 35.47 27.32
N LEU A 175 26.20 34.63 28.15
CA LEU A 175 24.77 34.68 28.48
C LEU A 175 24.53 35.48 29.76
N SER A 176 23.28 35.92 30.00
CA SER A 176 22.91 36.57 31.26
C SER A 176 23.14 35.63 32.46
N GLU A 177 23.44 36.16 33.65
CA GLU A 177 23.61 35.33 34.86
C GLU A 177 22.41 34.39 35.08
N ARG A 178 21.19 34.91 34.80
CA ARG A 178 19.95 34.13 34.89
C ARG A 178 19.91 33.01 33.84
N GLN A 179 20.30 33.27 32.60
CA GLN A 179 20.38 32.22 31.57
C GLN A 179 21.40 31.14 31.92
N GLN A 180 22.56 31.51 32.47
CA GLN A 180 23.58 30.56 32.94
C GLN A 180 23.03 29.69 34.06
N GLU A 181 22.36 30.29 35.04
CA GLU A 181 21.70 29.58 36.14
C GLU A 181 20.65 28.58 35.60
N LEU A 182 19.75 29.02 34.71
CA LEU A 182 18.70 28.17 34.15
C LEU A 182 19.26 26.98 33.36
N LEU A 183 20.29 27.21 32.54
CA LEU A 183 20.93 26.14 31.74
C LEU A 183 21.73 25.17 32.61
N SER A 184 22.30 25.63 33.73
CA SER A 184 23.01 24.76 34.67
C SER A 184 22.11 23.72 35.36
N GLN A 185 20.79 23.96 35.39
CA GLN A 185 19.81 23.04 35.96
C GLN A 185 19.48 21.85 35.03
N GLY A 186 19.92 21.90 33.77
CA GLY A 186 19.79 20.80 32.80
C GLY A 186 18.36 20.57 32.28
N LEU A 187 18.15 19.43 31.62
CA LEU A 187 16.89 19.07 30.94
C LEU A 187 15.71 18.85 31.90
N SER A 188 15.99 18.41 33.13
CA SER A 188 14.99 18.15 34.17
C SER A 188 14.62 19.39 35.00
N ALA A 189 15.19 20.55 34.68
CA ALA A 189 14.88 21.82 35.32
C ALA A 189 13.36 22.10 35.29
N LYS A 190 12.76 22.33 36.46
CA LYS A 190 11.33 22.66 36.56
C LYS A 190 11.13 24.13 36.24
N ILE A 191 10.20 24.40 35.32
CA ILE A 191 9.87 25.73 34.84
C ILE A 191 8.43 26.02 35.19
N THR A 192 8.22 27.10 35.92
CA THR A 192 6.89 27.64 36.18
C THR A 192 6.56 28.66 35.11
N LEU A 193 5.48 28.43 34.36
CA LEU A 193 4.98 29.33 33.32
C LEU A 193 3.55 29.76 33.65
N MET A 194 3.19 30.97 33.24
CA MET A 194 1.82 31.46 33.31
C MET A 194 1.20 31.33 31.92
N VAL A 195 0.09 30.61 31.79
CA VAL A 195 -0.58 30.39 30.49
C VAL A 195 -2.03 30.78 30.56
N VAL A 196 -2.60 31.17 29.43
CA VAL A 196 -4.02 31.49 29.34
C VAL A 196 -4.87 30.28 29.73
N ASP A 197 -5.77 30.47 30.69
CA ASP A 197 -6.74 29.46 31.08
C ASP A 197 -7.87 29.38 30.05
N LYS A 198 -7.72 28.46 29.08
CA LYS A 198 -8.71 28.24 28.03
C LYS A 198 -10.09 27.81 28.56
N SER A 199 -10.18 27.23 29.76
CA SER A 199 -11.48 26.88 30.37
C SER A 199 -12.30 28.11 30.77
N SER A 200 -11.65 29.27 30.84
CA SER A 200 -12.26 30.56 31.16
C SER A 200 -12.68 31.38 29.93
N LEU A 201 -12.36 30.90 28.71
CA LEU A 201 -12.72 31.56 27.46
C LEU A 201 -14.13 31.14 27.01
N PRO A 202 -14.95 32.07 26.47
CA PRO A 202 -16.25 31.74 25.89
C PRO A 202 -16.09 30.75 24.72
N SER A 203 -17.02 29.82 24.55
CA SER A 203 -16.98 28.92 23.39
C SER A 203 -17.34 29.70 22.12
N PHE A 204 -16.83 29.25 20.97
CA PHE A 204 -17.18 29.84 19.66
C PHE A 204 -18.70 29.84 19.40
N ILE A 205 -19.44 28.90 20.01
CA ILE A 205 -20.91 28.83 19.91
C ILE A 205 -21.55 29.99 20.68
N ASP A 206 -21.03 30.33 21.87
CA ASP A 206 -21.55 31.43 22.70
C ASP A 206 -21.42 32.79 22.00
N PHE A 207 -20.40 32.96 21.14
CA PHE A 207 -20.17 34.17 20.34
C PHE A 207 -21.17 34.35 19.18
N ILE A 208 -21.83 33.27 18.73
CA ILE A 208 -22.73 33.28 17.57
C ILE A 208 -24.20 33.30 18.00
N THR A 209 -24.51 32.81 19.20
CA THR A 209 -25.90 32.68 19.68
C THR A 209 -26.38 33.84 20.55
N ASP A 210 -25.50 34.74 20.98
CA ASP A 210 -25.86 35.83 21.90
C ASP A 210 -25.70 37.21 21.24
N ASP A 211 -26.81 37.79 20.76
CA ASP A 211 -26.88 39.13 20.15
C ASP A 211 -26.46 40.27 21.12
N LYS A 212 -26.13 39.95 22.38
CA LYS A 212 -25.59 40.91 23.38
C LYS A 212 -24.07 40.92 23.48
N ALA A 213 -23.34 40.13 22.71
CA ALA A 213 -21.88 40.04 22.78
C ALA A 213 -21.11 41.27 22.24
N GLN A 214 -21.81 42.32 21.76
CA GLN A 214 -21.16 43.57 21.33
C GLN A 214 -20.80 44.54 22.48
N ASP A 215 -21.36 44.35 23.69
CA ASP A 215 -21.11 45.22 24.86
C ASP A 215 -20.32 44.55 26.00
N ALA A 216 -19.77 43.36 25.77
CA ALA A 216 -18.91 42.70 26.77
C ALA A 216 -17.53 43.37 26.81
N THR A 217 -17.26 44.15 27.86
CA THR A 217 -15.89 44.52 28.27
C THR A 217 -14.98 43.29 28.22
N PRO A 218 -13.72 43.41 27.74
CA PRO A 218 -12.84 42.26 27.59
C PRO A 218 -12.70 41.55 28.92
N THR A 219 -13.31 40.37 29.03
CA THR A 219 -13.19 39.49 30.19
C THR A 219 -11.70 39.30 30.41
N ALA A 220 -11.19 39.74 31.57
CA ALA A 220 -9.78 39.62 31.89
C ALA A 220 -9.34 38.17 31.66
N VAL A 221 -8.47 37.97 30.68
CA VAL A 221 -7.97 36.65 30.31
C VAL A 221 -7.32 36.07 31.55
N LYS A 222 -7.94 35.05 32.14
CA LYS A 222 -7.40 34.40 33.33
C LYS A 222 -6.17 33.61 32.91
N HIS A 223 -5.13 33.70 33.71
CA HIS A 223 -3.93 32.90 33.52
C HIS A 223 -3.89 31.84 34.62
N LYS A 224 -3.45 30.64 34.26
CA LYS A 224 -3.15 29.57 35.20
C LYS A 224 -1.65 29.33 35.22
N GLU A 225 -1.15 28.98 36.39
CA GLU A 225 0.22 28.53 36.56
C GLU A 225 0.32 27.07 36.11
N ILE A 226 1.39 26.76 35.37
CA ILE A 226 1.77 25.38 35.04
C ILE A 226 3.22 25.15 35.45
N VAL A 227 3.54 23.91 35.78
CA VAL A 227 4.91 23.47 36.02
C VAL A 227 5.27 22.44 34.97
N THR A 228 6.34 22.69 34.23
CA THR A 228 6.86 21.82 33.15
C THR A 228 8.37 21.67 33.29
N THR A 229 9.01 21.00 32.34
CA THR A 229 10.47 20.83 32.29
C THR A 229 11.08 21.55 31.09
N ALA A 230 12.36 21.91 31.18
CA ALA A 230 13.10 22.42 30.04
C ALA A 230 13.06 21.45 28.84
N ALA A 231 13.17 20.14 29.10
CA ALA A 231 13.02 19.09 28.09
C ALA A 231 11.71 19.20 27.31
N GLU A 232 10.56 19.33 27.98
CA GLU A 232 9.26 19.42 27.31
C GLU A 232 9.15 20.63 26.38
N LEU A 233 9.62 21.81 26.83
CA LEU A 233 9.61 23.02 25.99
C LEU A 233 10.52 22.89 24.77
N ILE A 234 11.70 22.30 24.95
CA ILE A 234 12.65 22.02 23.87
C ILE A 234 12.05 21.05 22.85
N LEU A 235 11.40 19.98 23.32
CA LEU A 235 10.75 18.99 22.45
C LEU A 235 9.61 19.60 21.64
N VAL A 236 8.76 20.43 22.27
CA VAL A 236 7.65 21.13 21.59
C VAL A 236 8.18 22.08 20.52
N LYS A 237 9.19 22.88 20.85
CA LYS A 237 9.84 23.82 19.92
C LYS A 237 10.39 23.10 18.67
N ASN A 238 10.90 21.88 18.86
CA ASN A 238 11.61 21.13 17.83
C ASN A 238 10.81 19.93 17.29
N HIS A 239 9.48 19.95 17.40
CA HIS A 239 8.60 18.82 17.10
C HIS A 239 8.82 18.17 15.72
N ASN A 240 9.10 18.97 14.68
CA ASN A 240 9.37 18.46 13.33
C ASN A 240 10.64 17.60 13.26
N THR A 241 11.62 17.87 14.12
CA THR A 241 12.87 17.12 14.20
C THR A 241 12.75 15.95 15.16
N VAL A 242 12.00 16.13 16.25
CA VAL A 242 11.75 15.10 17.26
C VAL A 242 10.90 13.95 16.71
N SER A 243 9.99 14.21 15.76
CA SER A 243 9.19 13.16 15.12
C SER A 243 10.06 12.08 14.46
N SER A 244 11.20 12.44 13.85
CA SER A 244 12.17 11.48 13.29
C SER A 244 12.80 10.54 14.34
N CYS A 245 12.71 10.88 15.63
CA CYS A 245 13.19 10.06 16.74
C CYS A 245 12.08 9.15 17.33
N TYR A 246 10.81 9.39 17.00
CA TYR A 246 9.68 8.60 17.46
C TYR A 246 9.33 7.51 16.45
N ASN A 247 10.18 6.49 16.39
CA ASN A 247 10.07 5.37 15.45
C ASN A 247 10.40 4.04 16.15
N LEU A 248 10.15 2.93 15.46
CA LEU A 248 10.49 1.58 15.93
C LEU A 248 11.78 1.05 15.29
N LEU A 249 12.67 1.92 14.81
CA LEU A 249 13.98 1.56 14.25
C LEU A 249 15.00 1.34 15.37
N GLY A 250 15.98 0.45 15.13
CA GLY A 250 16.96 0.06 16.13
C GLY A 250 16.33 -0.22 17.51
N ASP A 251 16.99 0.19 18.59
CA ASP A 251 16.49 0.08 19.97
C ASP A 251 15.69 1.29 20.46
N ASN A 252 15.25 2.18 19.57
CA ASN A 252 14.40 3.31 19.94
C ASN A 252 13.12 2.81 20.65
N LEU A 253 12.66 3.56 21.64
CA LEU A 253 11.43 3.28 22.39
C LEU A 253 11.42 1.92 23.13
N CYS A 254 12.60 1.33 23.38
CA CYS A 254 12.76 0.08 24.12
C CYS A 254 13.46 0.30 25.47
N ASP A 255 13.26 -0.58 26.45
CA ASP A 255 13.98 -0.54 27.73
C ASP A 255 15.45 -0.99 27.65
N THR A 256 15.81 -1.69 26.58
CA THR A 256 17.19 -2.08 26.26
C THR A 256 17.99 -0.98 25.58
N TYR A 257 17.41 0.20 25.38
CA TYR A 257 18.04 1.29 24.67
C TYR A 257 19.40 1.64 25.27
N CYS A 258 20.46 1.28 24.55
CA CYS A 258 21.84 1.63 24.85
C CYS A 258 22.28 2.67 23.83
N TYR A 259 22.54 3.89 24.30
CA TYR A 259 23.05 4.97 23.46
C TYR A 259 24.33 4.55 22.74
N GLY A 260 24.35 4.73 21.43
CA GLY A 260 25.52 4.52 20.59
C GLY A 260 25.36 5.27 19.26
N PRO A 261 26.47 5.44 18.51
CA PRO A 261 26.48 6.10 17.20
C PRO A 261 25.63 5.42 16.11
N ASP A 262 25.00 4.29 16.45
CA ASP A 262 24.13 3.47 15.61
C ASP A 262 22.63 3.63 15.93
N SER A 263 22.22 4.66 16.70
CA SER A 263 20.79 4.98 16.84
C SER A 263 20.19 5.32 15.47
N GLU A 264 19.20 4.54 15.04
CA GLU A 264 18.58 4.72 13.73
C GLU A 264 17.52 5.84 13.83
N VAL A 265 17.97 7.05 13.55
CA VAL A 265 17.08 8.22 13.37
C VAL A 265 16.78 8.39 11.89
N GLU A 266 15.54 8.73 11.55
CA GLU A 266 15.11 8.94 10.17
C GLU A 266 15.63 10.26 9.60
N VAL A 267 16.92 10.27 9.26
CA VAL A 267 17.60 11.40 8.62
C VAL A 267 18.43 10.91 7.44
N TYR A 268 18.35 11.64 6.33
CA TYR A 268 18.95 11.27 5.06
C TYR A 268 19.75 12.46 4.50
N PHE A 269 20.86 12.16 3.84
CA PHE A 269 21.81 13.16 3.35
C PHE A 269 22.09 12.91 1.88
N GLU A 270 21.98 13.96 1.05
CA GLU A 270 22.31 13.90 -0.37
C GLU A 270 23.81 13.66 -0.58
N GLU A 271 24.16 13.09 -1.73
CA GLU A 271 25.56 12.98 -2.12
C GLU A 271 26.19 14.38 -2.24
N GLY A 272 27.25 14.62 -1.47
CA GLY A 272 27.94 15.92 -1.42
C GLY A 272 27.59 16.79 -0.21
N THR A 273 26.68 16.38 0.69
CA THR A 273 26.53 17.03 1.99
C THR A 273 27.86 17.01 2.75
N LEU A 274 28.26 18.15 3.33
CA LEU A 274 29.52 18.26 4.04
C LEU A 274 29.54 17.35 5.27
N GLN A 275 30.65 16.63 5.49
CA GLN A 275 30.81 15.74 6.63
C GLN A 275 30.57 16.45 7.97
N SER A 276 31.00 17.71 8.10
CA SER A 276 30.76 18.53 9.29
C SER A 276 29.28 18.84 9.52
N GLU A 277 28.49 18.97 8.45
CA GLU A 277 27.05 19.19 8.53
C GLU A 277 26.34 17.91 8.96
N ILE A 278 26.72 16.76 8.38
CA ILE A 278 26.22 15.44 8.76
C ILE A 278 26.47 15.20 10.27
N GLU A 279 27.69 15.45 10.74
CA GLU A 279 28.05 15.30 12.15
C GLU A 279 27.26 16.23 13.07
N SER A 280 27.05 17.49 12.66
CA SER A 280 26.24 18.45 13.41
C SER A 280 24.79 17.98 13.54
N ILE A 281 24.20 17.50 12.44
CA ILE A 281 22.82 17.00 12.43
C ILE A 281 22.71 15.72 13.27
N LYS A 282 23.66 14.78 13.15
CA LYS A 282 23.68 13.57 13.98
C LYS A 282 23.71 13.88 15.48
N LYS A 283 24.57 14.82 15.91
CA LYS A 283 24.61 15.28 17.30
C LYS A 283 23.31 15.93 17.75
N GLN A 284 22.64 16.66 16.87
CA GLN A 284 21.33 17.25 17.16
C GLN A 284 20.26 16.17 17.36
N MET A 285 20.24 15.16 16.49
CA MET A 285 19.30 14.04 16.59
C MET A 285 19.55 13.20 17.83
N GLU A 286 20.81 12.96 18.18
CA GLU A 286 21.19 12.30 19.42
C GLU A 286 20.65 13.08 20.63
N PHE A 287 20.89 14.39 20.70
CA PHE A 287 20.35 15.23 21.78
C PHE A 287 18.82 15.13 21.91
N PHE A 288 18.08 15.20 20.80
CA PHE A 288 16.62 15.10 20.85
C PHE A 288 16.12 13.70 21.22
N SER A 289 16.78 12.66 20.73
CA SER A 289 16.47 11.29 21.12
C SER A 289 16.71 11.09 22.62
N ASN A 290 17.78 11.67 23.18
CA ASN A 290 18.07 11.64 24.61
C ASN A 290 16.96 12.33 25.42
N ALA A 291 16.64 13.57 25.05
CA ALA A 291 15.63 14.37 25.74
C ALA A 291 14.23 13.71 25.69
N LEU A 292 13.88 13.12 24.54
CA LEU A 292 12.63 12.40 24.37
C LEU A 292 12.60 11.15 25.27
N ASN A 293 13.63 10.30 25.19
CA ASN A 293 13.68 9.07 25.98
C ASN A 293 13.68 9.34 27.49
N GLU A 294 14.43 10.35 27.96
CA GLU A 294 14.39 10.77 29.37
C GLU A 294 12.97 11.16 29.80
N ARG A 295 12.26 11.92 28.96
CA ARG A 295 10.87 12.31 29.23
C ARG A 295 9.90 11.13 29.23
N LEU A 296 10.09 10.16 28.32
CA LEU A 296 9.24 8.97 28.25
C LEU A 296 9.51 8.01 29.41
N GLN A 297 10.75 7.93 29.90
CA GLN A 297 11.13 7.07 31.04
C GLN A 297 10.79 7.68 32.41
N ALA A 298 10.45 8.97 32.46
CA ALA A 298 10.04 9.64 33.71
C ALA A 298 8.75 9.07 34.32
N SER A 299 8.00 8.23 33.59
CA SER A 299 6.79 7.55 34.05
C SER A 299 6.71 6.14 33.46
N ASP A 300 6.03 5.22 34.15
CA ASP A 300 5.67 3.91 33.58
C ASP A 300 4.52 4.02 32.56
N CYS A 301 3.81 5.16 32.50
CA CYS A 301 2.77 5.38 31.48
C CYS A 301 3.37 5.33 30.08
N GLY A 302 2.65 4.77 29.11
CA GLY A 302 3.11 4.60 27.74
C GLY A 302 3.95 3.35 27.51
N TRP A 303 4.50 2.73 28.56
CA TRP A 303 5.31 1.52 28.46
C TRP A 303 4.46 0.27 28.68
N VAL A 304 4.64 -0.71 27.79
CA VAL A 304 4.03 -2.05 27.92
C VAL A 304 5.12 -3.10 28.04
N ASN A 305 4.86 -4.15 28.82
CA ASN A 305 5.77 -5.28 28.94
C ASN A 305 5.63 -6.18 27.71
N VAL A 306 6.75 -6.64 27.20
CA VAL A 306 6.85 -7.55 26.06
C VAL A 306 7.11 -8.94 26.60
N ILE A 307 6.17 -9.87 26.36
CA ILE A 307 6.16 -11.19 26.97
C ILE A 307 6.11 -12.24 25.86
N PRO A 308 7.27 -12.75 25.41
CA PRO A 308 7.32 -13.80 24.39
C PRO A 308 6.69 -15.10 24.88
N TYR A 309 5.76 -15.65 24.09
CA TYR A 309 5.22 -16.99 24.33
C TYR A 309 5.98 -18.04 23.50
N ASN A 310 6.20 -17.75 22.21
CA ASN A 310 6.99 -18.57 21.30
C ASN A 310 7.55 -17.72 20.14
N GLU A 311 8.15 -18.35 19.13
CA GLU A 311 8.76 -17.69 17.97
C GLU A 311 7.80 -16.89 17.07
N ASN A 312 6.48 -17.07 17.24
CA ASN A 312 5.45 -16.47 16.40
C ASN A 312 4.40 -15.65 17.17
N LEU A 313 4.37 -15.71 18.50
CA LEU A 313 3.37 -15.05 19.35
C LEU A 313 4.04 -14.36 20.54
N ILE A 314 3.81 -13.06 20.65
CA ILE A 314 4.26 -12.23 21.76
C ILE A 314 3.03 -11.51 22.35
N PHE A 315 2.96 -11.49 23.68
CA PHE A 315 1.95 -10.74 24.41
C PHE A 315 2.50 -9.37 24.84
N LEU A 316 1.61 -8.39 24.86
CA LEU A 316 1.84 -7.07 25.44
C LEU A 316 1.00 -6.94 26.71
N SER A 317 1.53 -6.33 27.77
CA SER A 317 0.83 -6.18 29.06
C SER A 317 1.09 -4.83 29.70
N ASP A 318 0.04 -4.22 30.26
CA ASP A 318 0.11 -2.96 31.04
C ASP A 318 0.31 -3.20 32.56
N ASN A 319 0.54 -4.45 32.99
CA ASN A 319 0.60 -4.89 34.39
C ASN A 319 -0.70 -4.72 35.22
N SER A 320 -1.73 -4.07 34.68
CA SER A 320 -3.06 -3.91 35.31
C SER A 320 -4.01 -5.07 34.99
N GLY A 321 -3.49 -6.08 34.29
CA GLY A 321 -4.20 -7.26 33.84
C GLY A 321 -4.88 -7.10 32.48
N ASN A 322 -4.68 -5.95 31.82
CA ASN A 322 -5.01 -5.83 30.41
C ASN A 322 -3.85 -6.37 29.57
N TYR A 323 -4.19 -6.91 28.41
CA TYR A 323 -3.20 -7.43 27.48
C TYR A 323 -3.60 -7.16 26.04
N ASP A 324 -2.62 -7.25 25.15
CA ASP A 324 -2.82 -7.47 23.73
C ASP A 324 -1.80 -8.49 23.22
N PHE A 325 -1.81 -8.80 21.93
CA PHE A 325 -0.81 -9.68 21.34
C PHE A 325 -0.49 -9.27 19.91
N VAL A 326 0.71 -9.66 19.49
CA VAL A 326 1.16 -9.56 18.10
C VAL A 326 1.57 -10.93 17.57
N ILE A 327 1.25 -11.18 16.31
CA ILE A 327 1.57 -12.41 15.60
C ILE A 327 2.60 -12.08 14.52
N LYS A 328 3.64 -12.91 14.43
CA LYS A 328 4.67 -12.77 13.41
C LYS A 328 4.08 -12.70 12.01
N ASN A 329 4.52 -11.70 11.24
CA ASN A 329 4.06 -11.44 9.86
C ASN A 329 2.57 -11.11 9.72
N GLN A 330 1.92 -10.54 10.74
CA GLN A 330 0.56 -10.03 10.59
C GLN A 330 0.51 -8.74 9.76
N ARG A 331 -0.70 -8.35 9.36
CA ARG A 331 -1.01 -7.10 8.66
C ARG A 331 -2.07 -6.33 9.45
N ASP A 332 -1.98 -5.02 9.45
CA ASP A 332 -2.96 -4.11 10.07
C ASP A 332 -4.18 -3.88 9.17
N LYS A 333 -3.98 -3.96 7.85
CA LYS A 333 -4.98 -3.70 6.83
C LYS A 333 -5.17 -4.88 5.89
N VAL A 334 -6.36 -4.99 5.31
CA VAL A 334 -6.64 -5.89 4.19
C VAL A 334 -5.93 -5.38 2.94
N PHE A 335 -5.34 -6.29 2.16
CA PHE A 335 -4.81 -5.95 0.85
C PHE A 335 -5.89 -5.32 -0.04
N THR A 336 -5.62 -4.13 -0.54
CA THR A 336 -6.55 -3.37 -1.37
C THR A 336 -6.39 -3.75 -2.84
N HIS A 337 -7.35 -4.51 -3.38
CA HIS A 337 -7.42 -4.83 -4.81
C HIS A 337 -8.21 -3.76 -5.56
N GLN A 338 -7.56 -2.67 -5.99
CA GLN A 338 -8.24 -1.52 -6.58
C GLN A 338 -8.04 -1.34 -8.09
N ILE A 339 -7.12 -2.09 -8.72
CA ILE A 339 -6.73 -1.76 -10.11
C ILE A 339 -7.79 -2.11 -11.16
N TYR A 340 -8.69 -3.08 -10.90
CA TYR A 340 -9.76 -3.52 -11.83
C TYR A 340 -11.07 -3.94 -11.14
N GLY A 341 -11.34 -3.41 -9.95
CA GLY A 341 -12.55 -3.71 -9.19
C GLY A 341 -12.81 -5.22 -9.02
N ASP A 342 -14.04 -5.64 -9.28
CA ASP A 342 -14.42 -7.06 -9.17
C ASP A 342 -14.24 -7.87 -10.48
N TYR A 343 -13.76 -7.25 -11.57
CA TYR A 343 -13.62 -7.92 -12.86
C TYR A 343 -12.47 -8.93 -12.87
N LEU A 344 -11.43 -8.66 -12.08
CA LEU A 344 -10.30 -9.55 -11.87
C LEU A 344 -10.13 -9.83 -10.38
N LYS A 345 -9.53 -10.98 -10.05
CA LYS A 345 -9.05 -11.32 -8.71
C LYS A 345 -7.55 -11.06 -8.65
N ARG A 346 -6.99 -11.14 -7.44
CA ARG A 346 -5.56 -10.85 -7.23
C ARG A 346 -4.68 -11.83 -8.00
N ALA A 347 -5.14 -13.06 -8.21
CA ALA A 347 -4.45 -14.11 -8.96
C ALA A 347 -4.45 -13.95 -10.48
N ASP A 348 -5.28 -13.06 -11.05
CA ASP A 348 -5.43 -12.92 -12.50
C ASP A 348 -4.58 -11.81 -13.11
N ILE A 349 -3.86 -11.07 -12.27
CA ILE A 349 -3.08 -9.92 -12.71
C ILE A 349 -1.79 -10.40 -13.37
N PRO A 350 -1.56 -10.10 -14.67
CA PRO A 350 -0.37 -10.50 -15.43
C PRO A 350 0.96 -10.01 -14.86
N SER A 351 2.05 -10.61 -15.36
CA SER A 351 3.43 -10.26 -14.99
C SER A 351 3.78 -8.79 -15.25
N PHE A 352 3.26 -8.21 -16.33
CA PHE A 352 3.72 -6.90 -16.80
C PHE A 352 3.15 -5.71 -15.99
N ILE A 353 2.19 -5.94 -15.08
CA ILE A 353 1.58 -4.90 -14.24
C ILE A 353 2.38 -4.76 -12.94
N GLU A 354 3.56 -4.19 -13.07
CA GLU A 354 4.62 -4.28 -12.07
C GLU A 354 4.28 -3.59 -10.74
N ASP A 355 3.76 -2.36 -10.75
CA ASP A 355 3.39 -1.63 -9.52
C ASP A 355 2.43 -2.44 -8.62
N TYR A 356 1.52 -3.18 -9.24
CA TYR A 356 0.59 -4.03 -8.52
C TYR A 356 1.26 -5.32 -8.05
N ARG A 357 2.15 -5.91 -8.86
CA ARG A 357 2.91 -7.10 -8.46
C ARG A 357 3.81 -6.83 -7.28
N PHE A 358 4.49 -5.69 -7.25
CA PHE A 358 5.31 -5.28 -6.13
C PHE A 358 4.47 -5.16 -4.86
N LYS A 359 3.37 -4.40 -4.89
CA LYS A 359 2.42 -4.30 -3.75
C LYS A 359 1.88 -5.66 -3.32
N ARG A 360 1.56 -6.55 -4.27
CA ARG A 360 1.07 -7.91 -3.98
C ARG A 360 2.16 -8.77 -3.35
N TRP A 361 3.39 -8.76 -3.87
CA TRP A 361 4.53 -9.45 -3.31
C TRP A 361 4.82 -8.95 -1.90
N GLU A 362 4.88 -7.63 -1.73
CA GLU A 362 5.11 -6.99 -0.45
C GLU A 362 4.04 -7.47 0.54
N TYR A 363 2.76 -7.43 0.21
CA TYR A 363 1.73 -7.85 1.16
C TYR A 363 1.76 -9.36 1.48
N PHE A 364 1.86 -10.23 0.47
CA PHE A 364 1.63 -11.67 0.63
C PHE A 364 2.90 -12.50 0.86
N ALA A 365 4.03 -12.11 0.27
CA ALA A 365 5.25 -12.90 0.25
C ALA A 365 6.32 -12.34 1.20
N TYR A 366 6.47 -11.02 1.26
CA TYR A 366 7.53 -10.40 2.06
C TYR A 366 7.34 -10.64 3.56
N LYS A 367 8.47 -10.95 4.21
CA LYS A 367 8.62 -11.22 5.65
C LYS A 367 9.86 -10.49 6.14
N GLY A 368 9.66 -9.40 6.86
CA GLY A 368 10.74 -8.59 7.39
C GLY A 368 10.18 -7.36 8.09
N ASN A 369 11.03 -6.35 8.28
CA ASN A 369 10.67 -5.08 8.90
C ASN A 369 10.56 -3.98 7.83
N ARG A 370 9.33 -3.63 7.45
CA ARG A 370 9.08 -2.64 6.38
C ARG A 370 9.45 -1.23 6.76
N GLU A 371 9.38 -0.90 8.05
CA GLU A 371 9.81 0.42 8.54
C GLU A 371 11.33 0.54 8.38
N LEU A 372 12.07 -0.48 8.80
CA LEU A 372 13.52 -0.56 8.59
C LEU A 372 13.89 -0.57 7.11
N ASP A 373 13.23 -1.37 6.29
CA ASP A 373 13.56 -1.44 4.87
C ASP A 373 13.19 -0.16 4.12
N SER A 374 12.16 0.57 4.56
CA SER A 374 11.87 1.92 4.07
C SER A 374 13.00 2.90 4.41
N HIS A 375 13.47 2.86 5.66
CA HIS A 375 14.61 3.66 6.10
C HIS A 375 15.89 3.35 5.30
N LEU A 376 16.18 2.06 5.08
CA LEU A 376 17.34 1.63 4.30
C LEU A 376 17.21 1.97 2.82
N ALA A 377 16.00 1.91 2.24
CA ALA A 377 15.74 2.33 0.88
C ALA A 377 15.97 3.82 0.66
N GLU A 378 15.55 4.67 1.60
CA GLU A 378 15.83 6.11 1.59
C GLU A 378 17.35 6.37 1.63
N ARG A 379 18.06 5.74 2.57
CA ARG A 379 19.53 5.86 2.65
C ARG A 379 20.20 5.40 1.36
N HIS A 380 19.74 4.30 0.78
CA HIS A 380 20.25 3.78 -0.47
C HIS A 380 20.01 4.74 -1.64
N TYR A 381 18.82 5.36 -1.73
CA TYR A 381 18.51 6.33 -2.78
C TYR A 381 19.49 7.51 -2.78
N TYR A 382 19.66 8.17 -1.63
CA TYR A 382 20.56 9.34 -1.56
C TYR A 382 22.04 8.97 -1.69
N ALA A 383 22.45 7.81 -1.17
CA ALA A 383 23.82 7.32 -1.32
C ALA A 383 24.21 6.99 -2.78
N ASN A 384 23.23 6.82 -3.67
CA ASN A 384 23.44 6.53 -5.10
C ASN A 384 23.09 7.74 -5.99
N GLY A 385 23.28 8.96 -5.51
CA GLY A 385 23.10 10.19 -6.29
C GLY A 385 21.65 10.66 -6.44
N GLY A 386 20.71 10.10 -5.66
CA GLY A 386 19.35 10.60 -5.54
C GLY A 386 19.31 12.01 -4.94
N LEU A 387 18.36 12.83 -5.39
CA LEU A 387 18.21 14.22 -4.97
C LEU A 387 16.75 14.50 -4.61
N THR A 388 16.52 15.33 -3.59
CA THR A 388 15.17 15.69 -3.10
C THR A 388 14.27 16.20 -4.24
N LYS A 389 14.84 16.99 -5.17
CA LYS A 389 14.10 17.55 -6.33
C LYS A 389 13.61 16.50 -7.34
N ASN A 390 14.23 15.32 -7.36
CA ASN A 390 13.93 14.22 -8.28
C ASN A 390 13.42 12.98 -7.54
N TYR A 391 12.94 13.16 -6.30
CA TYR A 391 12.49 12.05 -5.47
C TYR A 391 11.27 11.35 -6.10
N PRO A 392 11.38 10.06 -6.48
CA PRO A 392 10.34 9.38 -7.27
C PRO A 392 9.17 8.89 -6.40
N GLY A 393 9.27 9.05 -5.07
CA GLY A 393 8.31 8.52 -4.10
C GLY A 393 8.82 7.25 -3.41
N GLN A 394 8.45 7.10 -2.13
CA GLN A 394 8.83 5.97 -1.28
C GLN A 394 8.59 4.59 -1.93
N PRO A 395 7.44 4.31 -2.59
CA PRO A 395 7.21 2.99 -3.17
C PRO A 395 8.22 2.62 -4.26
N VAL A 396 8.68 3.61 -5.03
CA VAL A 396 9.63 3.39 -6.14
C VAL A 396 11.02 3.10 -5.60
N ILE A 397 11.51 3.89 -4.65
CA ILE A 397 12.83 3.65 -4.06
C ILE A 397 12.87 2.35 -3.25
N LEU A 398 11.76 1.98 -2.59
CA LEU A 398 11.66 0.74 -1.83
C LEU A 398 11.71 -0.47 -2.76
N GLN A 399 10.99 -0.41 -3.88
CA GLN A 399 11.07 -1.43 -4.92
C GLN A 399 12.50 -1.56 -5.46
N SER A 400 13.14 -0.44 -5.84
CA SER A 400 14.53 -0.46 -6.32
C SER A 400 15.51 -1.00 -5.29
N TYR A 401 15.30 -0.71 -4.00
CA TYR A 401 16.11 -1.25 -2.91
C TYR A 401 15.99 -2.79 -2.82
N TYR A 402 14.77 -3.33 -2.85
CA TYR A 402 14.58 -4.78 -2.83
C TYR A 402 15.09 -5.49 -4.09
N GLU A 403 15.06 -4.81 -5.24
CA GLU A 403 15.69 -5.32 -6.47
C GLU A 403 17.21 -5.38 -6.32
N ALA A 404 17.81 -4.32 -5.78
CA ALA A 404 19.25 -4.24 -5.56
C ALA A 404 19.73 -5.26 -4.50
N SER A 405 18.93 -5.53 -3.46
CA SER A 405 19.24 -6.55 -2.45
C SER A 405 18.99 -7.99 -2.93
N GLY A 406 18.23 -8.17 -4.02
CA GLY A 406 17.81 -9.47 -4.54
C GLY A 406 16.61 -10.10 -3.81
N ASP A 407 15.96 -9.35 -2.91
CA ASP A 407 14.75 -9.80 -2.21
C ASP A 407 13.51 -9.78 -3.11
N TYR A 408 13.48 -8.85 -4.07
CA TYR A 408 12.45 -8.75 -5.09
C TYR A 408 13.05 -8.92 -6.48
N ILE A 409 12.37 -9.69 -7.33
CA ILE A 409 12.78 -9.93 -8.71
C ILE A 409 11.65 -9.43 -9.61
N ILE A 410 11.91 -8.34 -10.35
CA ILE A 410 11.04 -7.94 -11.46
C ILE A 410 11.05 -9.08 -12.48
N GLU A 411 9.87 -9.47 -12.94
CA GLU A 411 9.80 -10.43 -14.04
C GLU A 411 10.31 -9.77 -15.32
N SER A 412 11.31 -10.41 -15.95
CA SER A 412 11.85 -9.95 -17.22
C SER A 412 10.71 -9.80 -18.23
N ARG A 413 10.74 -8.73 -19.03
CA ARG A 413 9.85 -8.57 -20.19
C ARG A 413 10.30 -9.35 -21.41
N SER A 414 11.46 -10.01 -21.30
CA SER A 414 12.10 -10.75 -22.38
C SER A 414 12.27 -12.23 -22.07
N SER A 415 12.33 -13.04 -23.13
CA SER A 415 12.61 -14.48 -23.05
C SER A 415 13.44 -14.92 -24.24
N ASN A 416 14.27 -15.95 -24.06
CA ASN A 416 15.01 -16.62 -25.14
C ASN A 416 14.19 -17.74 -25.80
N LYS A 417 13.04 -18.09 -25.21
CA LYS A 417 12.14 -19.12 -25.74
C LYS A 417 11.47 -18.62 -27.01
N HIS A 418 11.37 -19.50 -28.01
CA HIS A 418 10.60 -19.26 -29.22
C HIS A 418 9.29 -20.03 -29.13
N LEU A 419 8.19 -19.32 -28.90
CA LEU A 419 6.87 -19.94 -28.86
C LEU A 419 6.40 -20.28 -30.28
N TYR A 420 5.78 -21.46 -30.43
CA TYR A 420 5.20 -21.87 -31.70
C TYR A 420 4.09 -20.91 -32.12
N GLY A 421 4.04 -20.57 -33.41
CA GLY A 421 3.05 -19.63 -33.97
C GLY A 421 3.37 -18.15 -33.77
N PHE A 422 4.41 -17.79 -33.01
CA PHE A 422 4.87 -16.41 -32.90
C PHE A 422 5.84 -16.06 -34.03
N LYS A 423 5.70 -14.86 -34.58
CA LYS A 423 6.51 -14.28 -35.66
C LYS A 423 7.53 -13.30 -35.09
N LYS A 424 8.77 -13.39 -35.57
CA LYS A 424 9.83 -12.47 -35.18
C LYS A 424 9.68 -11.16 -35.95
N VAL A 425 9.49 -10.06 -35.24
CA VAL A 425 9.39 -8.71 -35.80
C VAL A 425 10.49 -7.82 -35.21
N ARG A 426 11.27 -7.18 -36.07
CA ARG A 426 12.37 -6.30 -35.67
C ARG A 426 11.89 -4.86 -35.63
N LEU A 427 11.89 -4.27 -34.44
CA LEU A 427 11.65 -2.84 -34.23
C LEU A 427 12.99 -2.11 -34.06
N ALA A 428 12.98 -0.78 -34.09
CA ALA A 428 14.20 0.05 -34.11
C ALA A 428 15.18 -0.25 -32.96
N ASN A 429 14.67 -0.54 -31.76
CA ASN A 429 15.45 -0.73 -30.53
C ASN A 429 15.30 -2.11 -29.89
N LYS A 430 14.51 -3.02 -30.47
CA LYS A 430 14.23 -4.35 -29.89
C LYS A 430 13.68 -5.34 -30.90
N GLU A 431 13.77 -6.62 -30.56
CA GLU A 431 13.15 -7.72 -31.32
C GLU A 431 11.95 -8.25 -30.53
N LEU A 432 10.80 -8.32 -31.19
CA LEU A 432 9.58 -8.87 -30.62
C LEU A 432 9.26 -10.22 -31.25
N MET A 433 8.71 -11.10 -30.46
CA MET A 433 7.95 -12.25 -30.94
C MET A 433 6.47 -11.90 -30.82
N VAL A 434 5.71 -11.96 -31.90
CA VAL A 434 4.30 -11.51 -31.97
C VAL A 434 3.41 -12.65 -32.48
N SER A 435 2.32 -12.94 -31.79
CA SER A 435 1.37 -13.98 -32.21
C SER A 435 0.47 -13.50 -33.35
N GLU A 436 -0.15 -14.46 -34.05
CA GLU A 436 -1.41 -14.18 -34.77
C GLU A 436 -2.53 -13.78 -33.80
N LEU A 437 -3.69 -13.38 -34.33
CA LEU A 437 -4.89 -13.16 -33.50
C LEU A 437 -5.22 -14.43 -32.73
N ILE A 438 -5.48 -14.27 -31.43
CA ILE A 438 -5.98 -15.37 -30.61
C ILE A 438 -7.32 -15.82 -31.18
N THR A 439 -7.42 -17.10 -31.47
CA THR A 439 -8.57 -17.73 -32.13
C THR A 439 -9.68 -18.07 -31.13
N ILE A 440 -10.90 -18.27 -31.64
CA ILE A 440 -12.02 -18.72 -30.82
C ILE A 440 -11.69 -20.06 -30.12
N ASP A 441 -11.06 -20.99 -30.84
CA ASP A 441 -10.59 -22.27 -30.28
C ASP A 441 -9.66 -22.07 -29.07
N GLU A 442 -8.67 -21.18 -29.17
CA GLU A 442 -7.72 -20.89 -28.10
C GLU A 442 -8.39 -20.20 -26.90
N LEU A 443 -9.33 -19.28 -27.14
CA LEU A 443 -10.12 -18.68 -26.07
C LEU A 443 -10.97 -19.73 -25.36
N ASN A 444 -11.61 -20.64 -26.10
CA ASN A 444 -12.42 -21.71 -25.53
C ASN A 444 -11.58 -22.68 -24.70
N ASP A 445 -10.37 -23.02 -25.14
CA ASP A 445 -9.43 -23.85 -24.37
C ASP A 445 -9.02 -23.17 -23.05
N PHE A 446 -8.71 -21.86 -23.10
CA PHE A 446 -8.47 -21.05 -21.90
C PHE A 446 -9.64 -21.09 -20.93
N LEU A 447 -10.87 -20.83 -21.40
CA LEU A 447 -12.06 -20.81 -20.54
C LEU A 447 -12.36 -22.17 -19.93
N HIS A 448 -12.09 -23.25 -20.68
CA HIS A 448 -12.25 -24.62 -20.21
C HIS A 448 -11.23 -24.96 -19.11
N LYS A 449 -9.94 -24.72 -19.37
CA LYS A 449 -8.85 -25.03 -18.43
C LYS A 449 -8.89 -24.12 -17.19
N ASN A 450 -9.26 -22.85 -17.38
CA ASN A 450 -9.40 -21.86 -16.32
C ASN A 450 -10.86 -21.68 -15.87
N HIS A 451 -11.54 -22.80 -15.57
CA HIS A 451 -12.96 -22.83 -15.21
C HIS A 451 -13.30 -21.96 -13.97
N GLU A 452 -12.38 -21.75 -13.03
CA GLU A 452 -12.59 -20.88 -11.87
C GLU A 452 -12.64 -19.40 -12.26
N TYR A 453 -11.88 -18.98 -13.26
CA TYR A 453 -12.03 -17.67 -13.89
C TYR A 453 -13.41 -17.56 -14.54
N PHE A 454 -13.72 -18.50 -15.44
CA PHE A 454 -14.95 -18.48 -16.22
C PHE A 454 -16.21 -18.43 -15.33
N ALA A 455 -16.24 -19.19 -14.23
CA ALA A 455 -17.37 -19.25 -13.30
C ALA A 455 -17.69 -17.94 -12.56
N THR A 456 -16.77 -16.98 -12.54
CA THR A 456 -16.93 -15.70 -11.82
C THR A 456 -16.64 -14.48 -12.69
N ARG A 457 -16.46 -14.70 -13.99
CA ARG A 457 -16.22 -13.68 -15.00
C ARG A 457 -17.33 -12.63 -14.98
N LYS A 458 -16.97 -11.37 -15.22
CA LYS A 458 -17.89 -10.23 -15.39
C LYS A 458 -17.65 -9.57 -16.76
N GLY A 459 -18.63 -8.80 -17.23
CA GLY A 459 -18.61 -8.11 -18.54
C GLY A 459 -19.47 -8.82 -19.60
N ASP A 460 -19.47 -8.28 -20.82
CA ASP A 460 -20.30 -8.74 -21.94
C ASP A 460 -20.24 -10.27 -22.15
N SER A 461 -21.36 -10.86 -22.59
CA SER A 461 -21.43 -12.29 -22.91
C SER A 461 -20.50 -12.66 -24.08
N LEU A 462 -19.64 -13.66 -23.89
CA LEU A 462 -18.69 -14.11 -24.92
C LEU A 462 -19.32 -15.02 -25.97
N SER A 463 -20.22 -15.92 -25.55
CA SER A 463 -20.77 -16.96 -26.44
C SER A 463 -21.43 -16.40 -27.71
N PRO A 464 -22.26 -15.34 -27.66
CA PRO A 464 -22.89 -14.81 -28.87
C PRO A 464 -21.93 -14.19 -29.89
N LEU A 465 -20.70 -13.87 -29.51
CA LEU A 465 -19.71 -13.25 -30.41
C LEU A 465 -18.65 -14.22 -30.91
N ASN A 466 -18.60 -15.40 -30.29
CA ASN A 466 -17.65 -16.46 -30.58
C ASN A 466 -18.36 -17.76 -31.04
N SER A 467 -19.59 -17.63 -31.55
CA SER A 467 -20.41 -18.76 -32.03
C SER A 467 -20.24 -19.04 -33.54
N GLU A 468 -19.11 -18.64 -34.13
CA GLU A 468 -18.84 -18.86 -35.56
C GLU A 468 -18.71 -20.35 -35.86
N THR A 469 -19.03 -20.78 -37.08
CA THR A 469 -18.76 -22.17 -37.47
C THR A 469 -17.26 -22.43 -37.61
N ASP A 470 -16.52 -21.45 -38.13
CA ASP A 470 -15.05 -21.50 -38.16
C ASP A 470 -14.48 -20.96 -36.84
N GLN A 471 -13.97 -21.87 -36.02
CA GLN A 471 -13.37 -21.56 -34.73
C GLN A 471 -11.91 -21.07 -34.84
N LYS A 472 -11.33 -21.05 -36.05
CA LYS A 472 -10.02 -20.43 -36.32
C LYS A 472 -10.09 -18.92 -36.53
N LEU A 473 -11.29 -18.35 -36.60
CA LEU A 473 -11.47 -16.91 -36.63
C LEU A 473 -11.05 -16.27 -35.30
N ALA A 474 -10.77 -14.97 -35.35
CA ALA A 474 -10.33 -14.20 -34.19
C ALA A 474 -11.41 -14.20 -33.11
N ALA A 475 -10.99 -14.50 -31.88
CA ALA A 475 -11.83 -14.42 -30.71
C ALA A 475 -12.21 -12.96 -30.39
N THR A 476 -13.40 -12.79 -29.84
CA THR A 476 -13.91 -11.51 -29.35
C THR A 476 -14.07 -11.56 -27.84
N CYS A 477 -13.44 -10.63 -27.11
CA CYS A 477 -13.49 -10.63 -25.66
C CYS A 477 -13.32 -9.23 -25.05
N THR A 478 -13.58 -9.11 -23.75
CA THR A 478 -13.37 -7.87 -22.98
C THR A 478 -11.90 -7.70 -22.63
N PHE A 479 -11.46 -6.50 -22.27
CA PHE A 479 -10.08 -6.28 -21.86
C PHE A 479 -9.71 -7.10 -20.61
N TYR A 480 -10.66 -7.34 -19.69
CA TYR A 480 -10.41 -8.16 -18.51
C TYR A 480 -10.23 -9.65 -18.86
N ASP A 481 -10.91 -10.16 -19.89
CA ASP A 481 -10.64 -11.49 -20.42
C ASP A 481 -9.22 -11.61 -20.95
N VAL A 482 -8.76 -10.57 -21.67
CA VAL A 482 -7.40 -10.52 -22.20
C VAL A 482 -6.37 -10.58 -21.09
N LEU A 483 -6.52 -9.77 -20.03
CA LEU A 483 -5.60 -9.82 -18.89
C LEU A 483 -5.59 -11.19 -18.20
N ALA A 484 -6.77 -11.79 -17.98
CA ALA A 484 -6.85 -13.12 -17.38
C ALA A 484 -6.24 -14.21 -18.29
N TYR A 485 -6.44 -14.10 -19.61
CA TYR A 485 -5.83 -14.97 -20.61
C TYR A 485 -4.31 -14.86 -20.58
N ILE A 486 -3.76 -13.64 -20.55
CA ILE A 486 -2.32 -13.41 -20.49
C ILE A 486 -1.74 -14.09 -19.24
N ASN A 487 -2.26 -13.78 -18.05
CA ASN A 487 -1.77 -14.40 -16.81
C ASN A 487 -1.86 -15.94 -16.81
N TRP A 488 -2.85 -16.52 -17.49
CA TRP A 488 -2.92 -17.97 -17.68
C TRP A 488 -1.85 -18.47 -18.66
N ALA A 489 -1.75 -17.85 -19.85
CA ALA A 489 -0.81 -18.23 -20.89
C ALA A 489 0.66 -18.10 -20.43
N GLU A 490 0.97 -17.11 -19.60
CA GLU A 490 2.30 -16.96 -18.97
C GLU A 490 2.65 -18.16 -18.10
N LYS A 491 1.68 -18.70 -17.35
CA LYS A 491 1.88 -19.89 -16.50
C LYS A 491 2.07 -21.16 -17.33
N GLU A 492 1.34 -21.29 -18.43
CA GLU A 492 1.46 -22.45 -19.34
C GLU A 492 2.79 -22.45 -20.11
N THR A 493 3.24 -21.28 -20.55
CA THR A 493 4.40 -21.15 -21.44
C THR A 493 5.70 -20.82 -20.68
N ASN A 494 5.57 -20.24 -19.50
CA ASN A 494 6.67 -19.63 -18.74
C ASN A 494 7.46 -18.64 -19.63
N VAL A 495 6.71 -17.72 -20.25
CA VAL A 495 7.16 -16.59 -21.09
C VAL A 495 6.38 -15.35 -20.65
N PRO A 496 7.01 -14.16 -20.52
CA PRO A 496 6.38 -12.92 -20.08
C PRO A 496 5.56 -12.28 -21.21
N LEU A 497 4.31 -12.70 -21.33
CA LEU A 497 3.41 -12.30 -22.42
C LEU A 497 2.72 -10.99 -22.08
N ARG A 498 2.50 -10.17 -23.10
CA ARG A 498 1.74 -8.92 -22.99
C ARG A 498 1.09 -8.57 -24.32
N LEU A 499 0.30 -7.51 -24.34
CA LEU A 499 -0.17 -6.91 -25.58
C LEU A 499 0.92 -6.02 -26.20
N LEU A 500 0.78 -5.75 -27.50
CA LEU A 500 1.54 -4.69 -28.16
C LEU A 500 1.12 -3.34 -27.55
N ALA A 501 2.10 -2.49 -27.26
CA ALA A 501 1.85 -1.08 -26.98
C ALA A 501 1.41 -0.37 -28.27
N TYR A 502 0.78 0.79 -28.14
CA TYR A 502 0.28 1.56 -29.28
C TYR A 502 1.35 1.81 -30.36
N ASP A 503 2.51 2.32 -29.97
CA ASP A 503 3.60 2.60 -30.90
C ASP A 503 4.20 1.32 -31.51
N GLU A 504 4.20 0.22 -30.76
CA GLU A 504 4.64 -1.09 -31.28
C GLU A 504 3.66 -1.64 -32.30
N TYR A 505 2.35 -1.51 -32.05
CA TYR A 505 1.32 -1.94 -32.99
C TYR A 505 1.45 -1.17 -34.31
N LEU A 506 1.60 0.16 -34.25
CA LEU A 506 1.83 0.98 -35.43
C LEU A 506 3.11 0.59 -36.19
N ALA A 507 4.19 0.32 -35.47
CA ALA A 507 5.45 -0.10 -36.08
C ALA A 507 5.35 -1.50 -36.72
N VAL A 508 4.68 -2.47 -36.08
CA VAL A 508 4.42 -3.79 -36.66
C VAL A 508 3.56 -3.70 -37.93
N ARG A 509 2.73 -2.66 -38.04
CA ARG A 509 1.87 -2.40 -39.20
C ARG A 509 2.54 -1.53 -40.27
N ASP A 510 3.76 -1.01 -40.04
CA ASP A 510 4.38 0.10 -40.77
C ASP A 510 3.44 1.31 -40.98
N ASN A 511 2.48 1.53 -40.07
CA ASN A 511 1.39 2.51 -40.24
C ASN A 511 0.51 2.30 -41.49
N ASP A 512 0.52 1.11 -42.11
CA ASP A 512 -0.26 0.84 -43.31
C ASP A 512 -1.76 0.71 -43.01
N LEU A 513 -2.59 1.37 -43.81
CA LEU A 513 -4.04 1.25 -43.76
C LEU A 513 -4.53 0.06 -44.59
N GLY A 514 -5.61 -0.56 -44.14
CA GLY A 514 -6.34 -1.57 -44.91
C GLY A 514 -7.09 -0.95 -46.10
N VAL A 515 -7.42 -1.76 -47.10
CA VAL A 515 -8.18 -1.32 -48.28
C VAL A 515 -9.58 -0.85 -47.86
N ASN A 516 -10.13 -1.44 -46.80
CA ASN A 516 -11.43 -1.11 -46.23
C ASN A 516 -11.34 -0.12 -45.05
N ALA A 517 -10.27 0.67 -44.96
CA ALA A 517 -10.12 1.72 -43.94
C ALA A 517 -11.20 2.82 -44.01
N SER A 518 -11.91 2.96 -45.14
CA SER A 518 -13.04 3.87 -45.25
C SER A 518 -14.34 3.22 -44.72
N PHE A 519 -15.09 3.94 -43.87
CA PHE A 519 -16.40 3.47 -43.38
C PHE A 519 -17.44 3.22 -44.48
N LYS A 520 -17.18 3.64 -45.73
CA LYS A 520 -18.07 3.44 -46.87
C LYS A 520 -17.80 2.13 -47.62
N SER A 521 -16.67 1.46 -47.37
CA SER A 521 -16.22 0.28 -48.14
C SER A 521 -16.13 -1.03 -47.34
N GLY A 522 -16.23 -1.00 -46.01
CA GLY A 522 -16.11 -2.20 -45.18
C GLY A 522 -17.39 -3.05 -45.06
N GLY A 523 -17.24 -4.38 -45.13
CA GLY A 523 -18.30 -5.32 -44.76
C GLY A 523 -18.64 -5.17 -43.28
N TYR A 524 -19.90 -4.83 -42.99
CA TYR A 524 -20.41 -4.71 -41.63
C TYR A 524 -20.46 -6.08 -40.94
N MET A 525 -20.19 -6.12 -39.64
CA MET A 525 -20.53 -7.30 -38.84
C MET A 525 -22.05 -7.46 -38.85
N THR A 526 -22.53 -8.69 -38.97
CA THR A 526 -23.98 -8.96 -39.10
C THR A 526 -24.53 -9.49 -37.79
N PHE A 527 -25.64 -8.91 -37.32
CA PHE A 527 -26.34 -9.42 -36.15
C PHE A 527 -27.34 -10.50 -36.57
N TYR A 528 -27.44 -11.56 -35.78
CA TYR A 528 -28.45 -12.61 -35.97
C TYR A 528 -29.24 -12.79 -34.69
N THR A 529 -30.56 -12.85 -34.81
CA THR A 529 -31.42 -13.31 -33.71
C THR A 529 -31.20 -14.80 -33.44
N PRO A 530 -31.61 -15.30 -32.26
CA PRO A 530 -31.59 -16.74 -31.97
C PRO A 530 -32.34 -17.60 -33.02
N ASN A 531 -33.34 -17.02 -33.69
CA ASN A 531 -34.12 -17.69 -34.74
C ASN A 531 -33.50 -17.53 -36.15
N GLY A 532 -32.30 -16.97 -36.26
CA GLY A 532 -31.56 -16.82 -37.52
C GLY A 532 -31.93 -15.59 -38.37
N LYS A 533 -32.79 -14.69 -37.88
CA LYS A 533 -33.10 -13.44 -38.60
C LYS A 533 -31.89 -12.52 -38.58
N GLN A 534 -31.52 -12.01 -39.76
CA GLN A 534 -30.38 -11.11 -39.94
C GLN A 534 -30.76 -9.64 -39.75
N TYR A 535 -29.87 -8.89 -39.12
CA TYR A 535 -29.79 -7.43 -39.22
C TYR A 535 -28.43 -7.08 -39.84
N PRO A 536 -28.40 -6.64 -41.11
CA PRO A 536 -27.16 -6.30 -41.81
C PRO A 536 -26.51 -5.01 -41.30
N ASN A 537 -27.23 -4.23 -40.49
CA ASN A 537 -26.76 -3.04 -39.79
C ASN A 537 -27.02 -3.20 -38.29
N HIS A 538 -26.73 -2.16 -37.50
CA HIS A 538 -27.12 -2.13 -36.09
C HIS A 538 -28.63 -2.43 -35.93
N PRO A 539 -29.01 -3.33 -35.03
CA PRO A 539 -30.41 -3.68 -34.83
C PRO A 539 -31.22 -2.45 -34.32
N PRO A 540 -32.55 -2.44 -34.51
CA PRO A 540 -33.41 -1.41 -33.92
C PRO A 540 -33.35 -1.46 -32.39
N TYR A 541 -33.81 -0.40 -31.72
CA TYR A 541 -33.94 -0.39 -30.27
C TYR A 541 -34.78 -1.59 -29.78
N MET A 542 -34.27 -2.31 -28.79
CA MET A 542 -34.89 -3.48 -28.18
C MET A 542 -34.51 -3.58 -26.70
N SER A 543 -35.10 -4.53 -25.97
CA SER A 543 -34.74 -4.76 -24.57
C SER A 543 -33.28 -5.24 -24.45
N GLU A 544 -32.65 -4.99 -23.30
CA GLU A 544 -31.28 -5.46 -23.03
C GLU A 544 -31.17 -6.97 -23.18
N SER A 545 -32.14 -7.74 -22.67
CA SER A 545 -32.17 -9.19 -22.83
C SER A 545 -32.27 -9.65 -24.29
N ASP A 546 -33.04 -8.94 -25.12
CA ASP A 546 -33.15 -9.28 -26.54
C ASP A 546 -31.85 -8.95 -27.28
N PHE A 547 -31.24 -7.80 -26.96
CA PHE A 547 -29.98 -7.39 -27.55
C PHE A 547 -28.84 -8.34 -27.17
N ASP A 548 -28.77 -8.74 -25.90
CA ASP A 548 -27.77 -9.68 -25.38
C ASP A 548 -27.86 -11.06 -26.04
N ALA A 549 -29.08 -11.52 -26.36
CA ALA A 549 -29.31 -12.78 -27.07
C ALA A 549 -28.87 -12.75 -28.54
N LEU A 550 -28.65 -11.58 -29.15
CA LEU A 550 -28.17 -11.50 -30.53
C LEU A 550 -26.74 -12.03 -30.66
N THR A 551 -26.49 -12.81 -31.72
CA THR A 551 -25.12 -13.13 -32.12
C THR A 551 -24.59 -12.08 -33.08
N LEU A 552 -23.31 -11.74 -32.99
CA LEU A 552 -22.63 -10.85 -33.93
C LEU A 552 -21.62 -11.69 -34.70
N ARG A 553 -21.69 -11.69 -36.03
CA ARG A 553 -20.82 -12.53 -36.87
C ARG A 553 -19.96 -11.73 -37.84
N PHE A 554 -18.81 -12.30 -38.16
CA PHE A 554 -17.98 -11.82 -39.25
C PHE A 554 -18.75 -11.92 -40.59
N PRO A 555 -18.48 -11.02 -41.54
CA PRO A 555 -19.04 -11.15 -42.88
C PRO A 555 -18.46 -12.39 -43.59
N ASP A 556 -19.27 -13.04 -44.44
CA ASP A 556 -18.87 -14.25 -45.18
C ASP A 556 -17.62 -14.04 -46.05
N ASN A 557 -17.40 -12.80 -46.51
CA ASN A 557 -16.24 -12.37 -47.29
C ASN A 557 -15.21 -11.60 -46.45
N LEU A 558 -14.93 -12.04 -45.22
CA LEU A 558 -13.90 -11.45 -44.37
C LEU A 558 -12.55 -11.40 -45.11
N THR A 559 -11.99 -10.21 -45.23
CA THR A 559 -10.71 -9.98 -45.88
C THR A 559 -9.63 -9.69 -44.84
N CYS A 560 -8.42 -10.12 -45.14
CA CYS A 560 -7.23 -9.84 -44.37
C CYS A 560 -6.11 -9.38 -45.29
N PHE A 561 -5.13 -8.71 -44.72
CA PHE A 561 -3.89 -8.32 -45.38
C PHE A 561 -2.70 -8.65 -44.49
N GLU A 562 -1.55 -8.83 -45.10
CA GLU A 562 -0.36 -9.33 -44.41
C GLU A 562 0.67 -8.21 -44.26
N LYS A 563 1.26 -8.13 -43.07
CA LYS A 563 2.39 -7.24 -42.78
C LYS A 563 3.30 -7.90 -41.76
N ASN A 564 4.62 -7.89 -42.01
CA ASN A 564 5.60 -8.55 -41.14
C ASN A 564 5.25 -10.03 -40.85
N GLU A 565 4.76 -10.75 -41.87
CA GLU A 565 4.25 -12.13 -41.78
C GLU A 565 3.06 -12.35 -40.83
N LEU A 566 2.37 -11.27 -40.44
CA LEU A 566 1.19 -11.29 -39.58
C LEU A 566 -0.04 -10.89 -40.39
N LYS A 567 -1.15 -11.60 -40.19
CA LYS A 567 -2.42 -11.32 -40.89
C LYS A 567 -3.30 -10.38 -40.08
N PHE A 568 -3.63 -9.21 -40.63
CA PHE A 568 -4.55 -8.23 -40.04
C PHE A 568 -5.91 -8.28 -40.72
N ILE A 569 -6.99 -8.16 -39.94
CA ILE A 569 -8.35 -8.13 -40.48
C ILE A 569 -8.57 -6.76 -41.15
N ASP A 570 -8.96 -6.76 -42.43
CA ASP A 570 -9.25 -5.54 -43.19
C ASP A 570 -10.72 -5.12 -42.99
N SER A 571 -11.05 -4.74 -41.76
CA SER A 571 -12.37 -4.17 -41.40
C SER A 571 -12.26 -3.12 -40.32
N ASN A 572 -13.00 -2.02 -40.50
CA ASN A 572 -13.22 -1.04 -39.43
C ASN A 572 -14.10 -1.60 -38.30
N PHE A 573 -14.89 -2.65 -38.54
CA PHE A 573 -15.74 -3.27 -37.51
C PHE A 573 -15.01 -4.35 -36.70
N PHE A 574 -13.70 -4.47 -36.90
CA PHE A 574 -12.83 -5.25 -36.04
C PHE A 574 -11.79 -4.32 -35.39
N ALA A 575 -11.59 -4.51 -34.09
CA ALA A 575 -10.59 -3.80 -33.30
C ALA A 575 -9.69 -4.77 -32.54
N GLU A 576 -8.51 -4.31 -32.13
CA GLU A 576 -7.56 -5.07 -31.33
C GLU A 576 -7.28 -4.34 -30.01
N TRP A 577 -7.25 -5.07 -28.90
CA TRP A 577 -6.80 -4.56 -27.60
C TRP A 577 -5.29 -4.30 -27.60
N LEU A 578 -4.88 -3.20 -27.00
CA LEU A 578 -3.49 -2.77 -26.81
C LEU A 578 -3.13 -2.68 -25.32
N LEU A 579 -1.83 -2.62 -25.04
CA LEU A 579 -1.26 -2.69 -23.68
C LEU A 579 -1.84 -1.64 -22.73
N GLU A 580 -2.16 -0.45 -23.25
CA GLU A 580 -2.70 0.69 -22.51
C GLU A 580 -4.16 0.46 -22.06
N GLY A 581 -4.76 -0.67 -22.41
CA GLY A 581 -6.17 -0.98 -22.14
C GLY A 581 -7.11 -0.13 -22.98
N ILE A 582 -6.68 0.13 -24.22
CA ILE A 582 -7.42 0.80 -25.28
C ILE A 582 -7.50 -0.12 -26.50
N SER A 583 -8.42 0.14 -27.42
CA SER A 583 -8.54 -0.65 -28.65
C SER A 583 -8.41 0.22 -29.91
N ILE A 584 -7.81 -0.37 -30.94
CA ILE A 584 -7.53 0.25 -32.23
C ILE A 584 -8.26 -0.50 -33.34
N ARG A 585 -8.91 0.22 -34.26
CA ARG A 585 -9.56 -0.40 -35.42
C ARG A 585 -8.50 -0.89 -36.40
N SER A 586 -8.59 -2.17 -36.78
CA SER A 586 -7.52 -2.86 -37.52
C SER A 586 -7.23 -2.25 -38.90
N ALA A 587 -8.29 -1.91 -39.66
CA ALA A 587 -8.13 -1.34 -41.00
C ALA A 587 -7.69 0.13 -41.01
N SER A 588 -8.33 1.00 -40.22
CA SER A 588 -8.11 2.45 -40.27
C SER A 588 -7.05 2.98 -39.30
N LEU A 589 -6.56 2.17 -38.36
CA LEU A 589 -5.67 2.60 -37.27
C LEU A 589 -6.24 3.75 -36.41
N THR A 590 -7.58 3.88 -36.38
CA THR A 590 -8.30 4.88 -35.58
C THR A 590 -8.73 4.31 -34.23
N SER A 591 -9.22 5.18 -33.35
CA SER A 591 -9.82 4.82 -32.07
C SER A 591 -10.99 3.84 -32.23
N PHE A 592 -11.43 3.25 -31.12
CA PHE A 592 -12.65 2.46 -31.06
C PHE A 592 -13.87 3.18 -31.67
N TYR A 593 -13.94 4.51 -31.56
CA TYR A 593 -15.03 5.33 -32.11
C TYR A 593 -14.79 5.81 -33.54
N GLY A 594 -13.62 5.55 -34.14
CA GLY A 594 -13.28 5.93 -35.51
C GLY A 594 -12.58 7.27 -35.65
N ASP A 595 -12.13 7.89 -34.56
CA ASP A 595 -11.39 9.16 -34.55
C ASP A 595 -9.87 8.96 -34.41
N ALA A 596 -9.09 10.02 -34.58
CA ALA A 596 -7.62 9.95 -34.54
C ALA A 596 -7.03 9.85 -33.11
N HIS A 597 -7.82 10.01 -32.05
CA HIS A 597 -7.34 10.11 -30.67
C HIS A 597 -7.31 8.74 -29.97
N VAL A 598 -6.62 7.76 -30.56
CA VAL A 598 -6.63 6.35 -30.11
C VAL A 598 -6.35 6.21 -28.59
N LEU A 599 -5.29 6.85 -28.09
CA LEU A 599 -4.90 6.78 -26.67
C LEU A 599 -5.89 7.46 -25.70
N ARG A 600 -6.82 8.27 -26.19
CA ARG A 600 -7.80 9.01 -25.36
C ARG A 600 -9.23 8.50 -25.52
N ALA A 601 -9.57 7.95 -26.68
CA ALA A 601 -10.94 7.59 -27.08
C ALA A 601 -11.14 6.06 -27.12
N SER A 602 -11.06 5.41 -25.95
CA SER A 602 -11.29 3.97 -25.83
C SER A 602 -12.75 3.63 -25.57
N GLY A 603 -13.20 2.48 -26.10
CA GLY A 603 -14.43 1.85 -25.65
C GLY A 603 -14.32 1.34 -24.20
N PRO A 604 -15.45 1.00 -23.56
CA PRO A 604 -15.47 0.40 -22.23
C PRO A 604 -14.68 -0.92 -22.18
N ARG A 605 -13.85 -1.08 -21.13
CA ARG A 605 -12.97 -2.26 -20.96
C ARG A 605 -13.72 -3.55 -20.64
N ASP A 606 -14.93 -3.45 -20.12
CA ASP A 606 -15.86 -4.56 -19.88
C ASP A 606 -16.77 -4.89 -21.07
N SER A 607 -16.63 -4.16 -22.18
CA SER A 607 -17.35 -4.44 -23.41
C SER A 607 -16.48 -5.15 -24.43
N THR A 608 -17.12 -6.00 -25.21
CA THR A 608 -16.59 -6.66 -26.42
C THR A 608 -16.65 -5.76 -27.67
N GLY A 609 -17.39 -4.66 -27.59
CA GLY A 609 -17.69 -3.75 -28.70
C GLY A 609 -19.02 -4.04 -29.42
N LYS A 610 -19.76 -5.08 -29.01
CA LYS A 610 -21.03 -5.51 -29.63
C LYS A 610 -22.03 -4.38 -29.82
N TYR A 611 -22.17 -3.49 -28.84
CA TYR A 611 -23.08 -2.33 -28.89
C TYR A 611 -22.78 -1.30 -30.01
N LYS A 612 -21.61 -1.41 -30.65
CA LYS A 612 -21.25 -0.63 -31.85
C LYS A 612 -21.17 -1.49 -33.12
N GLY A 613 -21.58 -2.75 -33.05
CA GLY A 613 -21.37 -3.73 -34.13
C GLY A 613 -19.88 -4.00 -34.38
N VAL A 614 -19.05 -3.86 -33.34
CA VAL A 614 -17.60 -4.09 -33.42
C VAL A 614 -17.25 -5.37 -32.69
N LYS A 615 -16.36 -6.17 -33.26
CA LYS A 615 -15.67 -7.27 -32.57
C LYS A 615 -14.29 -6.81 -32.15
N THR A 616 -13.90 -7.07 -30.90
CA THR A 616 -12.57 -6.70 -30.37
C THR A 616 -11.78 -7.94 -29.99
N GLY A 617 -10.70 -8.22 -30.73
CA GLY A 617 -9.77 -9.31 -30.47
C GLY A 617 -8.44 -8.82 -29.90
N PHE A 618 -7.42 -9.67 -29.88
CA PHE A 618 -6.10 -9.32 -29.37
C PHE A 618 -5.02 -10.26 -29.90
N ARG A 619 -3.77 -9.82 -29.77
CA ARG A 619 -2.54 -10.60 -30.03
C ARG A 619 -1.62 -10.49 -28.83
N LEU A 620 -0.74 -11.46 -28.70
CA LEU A 620 0.29 -11.47 -27.67
C LEU A 620 1.65 -11.16 -28.27
N CYS A 621 2.52 -10.57 -27.45
CA CYS A 621 3.92 -10.39 -27.78
C CYS A 621 4.79 -10.51 -26.53
N TYR A 622 6.09 -10.70 -26.77
CA TYR A 622 7.14 -10.62 -25.76
C TYR A 622 8.46 -10.22 -26.43
N GLU A 623 9.40 -9.67 -25.66
CA GLU A 623 10.71 -9.29 -26.18
C GLU A 623 11.62 -10.53 -26.29
N LEU A 624 12.30 -10.70 -27.41
CA LEU A 624 13.27 -11.79 -27.55
C LEU A 624 14.58 -11.36 -26.90
N SER A 625 15.01 -12.06 -25.85
CA SER A 625 16.33 -11.82 -25.26
C SER A 625 17.41 -12.39 -26.19
N GLN A 626 18.52 -11.65 -26.34
CA GLN A 626 19.66 -12.07 -27.16
C GLN A 626 20.34 -13.33 -26.61
#